data_AF-A0A4Q6B7A7-F1
#
_entry.id   AF-A0A4Q6B7A7-F1
#
_cell.length_a   1.000
_cell.length_b   1.000
_cell.length_c   1.000
_cell.angle_alpha   90.00
_cell.angle_beta   90.00
_cell.angle_gamma   90.00
#
_symmetry.space_group_name_H-M   'P 1'
#
loop_
_entity.id
_entity.type
_entity.pdbx_description
1 polymer ?
#
loop_
_entity_poly.entity_id
_entity_poly.type
_entity_poly.pdbx_seq_one_letter_code
_entity_poly.pdbx_strand_id
1 'polypeptide(L)'
;MVRSLVLDPNDPILHPLRLGANQFPGAWAYTMPKELRGLRMPDERRATCMNCPKSCYEDYRNDYRCCTYHPRIPNYLLGLNMQTPGGEAALETIMKRGLLLPEGMHHSPGQWYDYLDDLENENFGKSVKVLCPMLDESNGYCRAHAFRNSVCSTFFCLKDHGNAGDEFWSQIQTLGTQVEMSLAQWALRVIGFDIDTYFKKFTALADEVRHVSTISGWKEHVLDQLWGSWRGREKELMLECGLLAAEHRDDLWEIANNYEIQESAKFNISMIKAVPDHLQGQVDPEDLEEDDEDSEAAKPRDIWKQCTKAYEKLWDLPEGHYAIGGRVEIVPNHGIDKEALYHEGKPYSIRVYTRKGSRTLDWRMFIDQAEYDLLQLFKEGRTMDWTLLLHPSVKALGRGKEFIAEMLESKVLVREALH
;
A
#
# COMPACT_ATOMS: atom_id res chain seq x y z
N MET A 1 4.81 -34.21 -7.75
CA MET A 1 4.97 -34.87 -6.44
C MET A 1 4.99 -33.73 -5.44
N VAL A 2 3.84 -33.39 -4.87
CA VAL A 2 3.69 -32.19 -4.04
C VAL A 2 4.65 -32.31 -2.85
N ARG A 3 5.63 -31.40 -2.75
CA ARG A 3 6.48 -31.31 -1.56
C ARG A 3 5.54 -30.96 -0.39
N SER A 4 5.29 -31.90 0.52
CA SER A 4 4.47 -31.66 1.72
C SER A 4 5.28 -30.92 2.80
N LEU A 5 6.01 -29.88 2.42
CA LEU A 5 6.69 -29.03 3.39
C LEU A 5 5.61 -28.14 4.01
N VAL A 6 5.17 -28.49 5.21
CA VAL A 6 4.41 -27.57 6.05
C VAL A 6 5.44 -26.70 6.75
N LEU A 7 5.38 -25.39 6.53
CA LEU A 7 6.26 -24.46 7.23
C LEU A 7 5.99 -24.50 8.73
N ASP A 8 7.02 -24.24 9.55
CA ASP A 8 6.83 -24.05 11.00
C ASP A 8 5.81 -22.91 11.19
N PRO A 9 4.73 -23.09 11.96
CA PRO A 9 3.78 -22.02 12.24
C PRO A 9 4.39 -20.77 12.88
N ASN A 10 5.61 -20.87 13.42
CA ASN A 10 6.39 -19.77 13.98
C ASN A 10 7.44 -19.20 13.02
N ASP A 11 7.48 -19.66 11.76
CA ASP A 11 8.43 -19.15 10.78
C ASP A 11 8.20 -17.64 10.58
N PRO A 12 9.23 -16.79 10.75
CA PRO A 12 9.07 -15.35 10.62
C PRO A 12 8.47 -14.89 9.29
N ILE A 13 8.62 -15.66 8.21
CA ILE A 13 8.03 -15.32 6.91
C ILE A 13 6.48 -15.34 6.92
N LEU A 14 5.89 -16.10 7.86
CA LEU A 14 4.44 -16.23 8.03
C LEU A 14 3.82 -15.16 8.94
N HIS A 15 4.65 -14.31 9.55
CA HIS A 15 4.20 -13.29 10.49
C HIS A 15 4.46 -11.88 9.96
N PRO A 16 3.58 -10.91 10.23
CA PRO A 16 3.81 -9.53 9.80
C PRO A 16 5.16 -8.99 10.27
N LEU A 17 5.91 -8.35 9.37
CA LEU A 17 7.10 -7.58 9.71
C LEU A 17 6.68 -6.24 10.30
N ARG A 18 7.10 -5.93 11.52
CA ARG A 18 6.84 -4.64 12.15
C ARG A 18 8.01 -3.68 11.97
N LEU A 19 7.79 -2.54 11.31
CA LEU A 19 8.75 -1.45 11.21
C LEU A 19 8.11 -0.18 11.80
N GLY A 20 8.49 0.16 13.03
CA GLY A 20 7.87 1.25 13.79
C GLY A 20 6.41 0.94 14.17
N ALA A 21 5.50 1.87 13.86
CA ALA A 21 4.06 1.67 14.03
C ALA A 21 3.42 0.81 12.93
N ASN A 22 4.09 0.63 11.79
CA ASN A 22 3.53 -0.02 10.62
C ASN A 22 3.77 -1.53 10.58
N GLN A 23 2.84 -2.25 9.94
CA GLN A 23 2.91 -3.69 9.73
C GLN A 23 2.94 -4.00 8.24
N PHE A 24 3.99 -4.71 7.83
CA PHE A 24 4.28 -5.12 6.46
C PHE A 24 4.18 -6.64 6.33
N PRO A 25 4.17 -7.17 5.10
CA PRO A 25 4.21 -8.60 4.86
C PRO A 25 5.45 -9.23 5.48
N GLY A 26 5.33 -10.43 6.05
CA GLY A 26 6.48 -11.13 6.66
C GLY A 26 7.61 -11.36 5.66
N ALA A 27 7.25 -11.65 4.41
CA ALA A 27 8.16 -11.81 3.30
C ALA A 27 9.09 -10.59 3.08
N TRP A 28 8.66 -9.36 3.42
CA TRP A 28 9.50 -8.17 3.27
C TRP A 28 10.77 -8.21 4.13
N ALA A 29 10.84 -9.06 5.15
CA ALA A 29 12.10 -9.27 5.89
C ALA A 29 13.22 -9.86 5.01
N TYR A 30 12.85 -10.43 3.87
CA TYR A 30 13.67 -11.22 2.97
C TYR A 30 13.67 -10.68 1.53
N THR A 31 12.55 -10.12 1.08
CA THR A 31 12.39 -9.59 -0.27
C THR A 31 12.83 -8.15 -0.45
N MET A 32 13.12 -7.42 0.65
CA MET A 32 13.52 -6.02 0.63
C MET A 32 14.98 -5.82 1.03
N PRO A 33 15.63 -4.69 0.69
CA PRO A 33 16.99 -4.40 1.10
C PRO A 33 17.09 -4.40 2.64
N LYS A 34 18.17 -4.96 3.18
CA LYS A 34 18.34 -5.12 4.64
C LYS A 34 18.30 -3.78 5.38
N GLU A 35 18.73 -2.73 4.72
CA GLU A 35 18.75 -1.33 5.16
C GLU A 35 17.36 -0.79 5.44
N LEU A 36 16.31 -1.29 4.76
CA LEU A 36 14.91 -0.89 5.01
C LEU A 36 14.53 -1.07 6.48
N ARG A 37 15.02 -2.13 7.13
CA ARG A 37 14.75 -2.43 8.54
C ARG A 37 15.44 -1.47 9.50
N GLY A 38 16.46 -0.76 9.04
CA GLY A 38 17.14 0.29 9.81
C GLY A 38 16.49 1.66 9.66
N LEU A 39 15.55 1.83 8.73
CA LEU A 39 14.86 3.10 8.54
C LEU A 39 13.81 3.34 9.63
N ARG A 40 13.67 4.61 10.02
CA ARG A 40 12.56 5.07 10.85
C ARG A 40 11.36 5.31 9.94
N MET A 41 10.36 4.44 9.95
CA MET A 41 9.16 4.68 9.13
C MET A 41 8.31 5.81 9.72
N PRO A 42 7.66 6.65 8.88
CA PRO A 42 6.64 7.57 9.37
C PRO A 42 5.47 6.78 9.94
N ASP A 43 4.94 7.21 11.08
CA ASP A 43 4.01 6.40 11.88
C ASP A 43 2.59 6.34 11.27
N GLU A 44 2.24 7.26 10.37
CA GLU A 44 0.94 7.37 9.68
C GLU A 44 -0.26 7.13 10.62
N ARG A 45 -0.25 7.83 11.75
CA ARG A 45 -1.13 7.66 12.91
C ARG A 45 -2.58 7.99 12.60
N ARG A 46 -2.81 8.77 11.54
CA ARG A 46 -4.15 9.07 11.02
C ARG A 46 -4.63 8.05 9.99
N ALA A 47 -3.89 6.99 9.69
CA ALA A 47 -4.30 5.97 8.72
C ALA A 47 -4.44 4.58 9.39
N THR A 48 -5.27 4.49 10.43
CA THR A 48 -5.50 3.23 11.14
C THR A 48 -6.76 2.52 10.63
N CYS A 49 -6.62 1.32 10.05
CA CYS A 49 -7.78 0.60 9.52
C CYS A 49 -8.82 0.27 10.60
N MET A 50 -8.41 -0.15 11.79
CA MET A 50 -9.36 -0.52 12.84
C MET A 50 -10.12 0.66 13.45
N ASN A 51 -9.57 1.88 13.31
CA ASN A 51 -10.19 3.12 13.74
C ASN A 51 -10.28 4.09 12.55
N CYS A 52 -10.81 3.59 11.43
CA CYS A 52 -10.79 4.25 10.13
C CYS A 52 -11.36 5.68 10.20
N PRO A 53 -10.54 6.73 9.98
CA PRO A 53 -11.03 8.10 10.03
C PRO A 53 -11.99 8.39 8.88
N LYS A 54 -11.74 7.82 7.69
CA LYS A 54 -12.65 7.91 6.54
C LYS A 54 -14.05 7.39 6.86
N SER A 55 -14.19 6.40 7.73
CA SER A 55 -15.50 5.90 8.16
C SER A 55 -16.16 6.77 9.24
N CYS A 56 -15.40 7.64 9.89
CA CYS A 56 -15.92 8.59 10.86
C CYS A 56 -16.57 9.81 10.20
N TYR A 57 -16.03 10.27 9.05
CA TYR A 57 -16.44 11.56 8.47
C TYR A 57 -16.54 11.61 6.92
N GLU A 58 -16.20 10.55 6.18
CA GLU A 58 -16.37 10.47 4.70
C GLU A 58 -17.32 9.34 4.26
N ASP A 59 -18.19 8.88 5.16
CA ASP A 59 -19.20 7.85 4.91
C ASP A 59 -18.66 6.50 4.40
N TYR A 60 -17.36 6.23 4.57
CA TYR A 60 -16.82 4.90 4.29
C TYR A 60 -17.49 3.89 5.21
N ARG A 61 -17.79 2.70 4.71
CA ARG A 61 -18.41 1.70 5.58
C ARG A 61 -17.42 1.14 6.58
N ASN A 62 -17.85 1.04 7.84
CA ASN A 62 -16.99 0.61 8.96
C ASN A 62 -16.57 -0.87 8.84
N ASP A 63 -17.37 -1.69 8.18
CA ASP A 63 -17.16 -3.13 8.03
C ASP A 63 -16.03 -3.45 7.04
N TYR A 64 -15.89 -2.70 5.94
CA TYR A 64 -14.84 -2.95 4.94
C TYR A 64 -13.90 -1.80 4.60
N ARG A 65 -14.25 -0.54 4.89
CA ARG A 65 -13.36 0.63 4.80
C ARG A 65 -12.74 0.72 3.40
N CYS A 66 -11.41 0.85 3.28
CA CYS A 66 -10.70 0.89 2.00
C CYS A 66 -10.58 -0.47 1.26
N CYS A 67 -11.17 -1.57 1.76
CA CYS A 67 -11.09 -2.88 1.12
C CYS A 67 -12.05 -3.03 -0.09
N THR A 68 -12.26 -1.95 -0.84
CA THR A 68 -13.07 -1.84 -2.06
C THR A 68 -12.18 -1.70 -3.29
N TYR A 69 -11.18 -2.56 -3.38
CA TYR A 69 -10.22 -2.64 -4.47
C TYR A 69 -9.70 -4.07 -4.56
N HIS A 70 -9.33 -4.51 -5.77
CA HIS A 70 -8.76 -5.83 -6.03
C HIS A 70 -7.25 -5.69 -6.28
N PRO A 71 -6.41 -5.81 -5.23
CA PRO A 71 -4.97 -5.71 -5.40
C PRO A 71 -4.40 -6.90 -6.16
N ARG A 72 -3.25 -6.68 -6.81
CA ARG A 72 -2.42 -7.77 -7.33
C ARG A 72 -1.69 -8.44 -6.16
N ILE A 73 -2.09 -9.66 -5.78
CA ILE A 73 -1.38 -10.43 -4.74
C ILE A 73 -0.57 -11.54 -5.43
N PRO A 74 0.77 -11.49 -5.39
CA PRO A 74 1.67 -12.47 -6.00
C PRO A 74 1.39 -13.91 -5.60
N ASN A 75 1.62 -14.83 -6.53
CA ASN A 75 1.46 -16.28 -6.33
C ASN A 75 2.18 -16.81 -5.07
N TYR A 76 3.40 -16.34 -4.79
CA TYR A 76 4.17 -16.78 -3.64
C TYR A 76 3.58 -16.25 -2.32
N LEU A 77 3.04 -15.02 -2.29
CA LEU A 77 2.34 -14.49 -1.12
C LEU A 77 1.02 -15.23 -0.87
N LEU A 78 0.28 -15.58 -1.93
CA LEU A 78 -0.90 -16.44 -1.79
C LEU A 78 -0.53 -17.85 -1.31
N GLY A 79 0.56 -18.42 -1.81
CA GLY A 79 1.10 -19.70 -1.36
C GLY A 79 1.50 -19.71 0.11
N LEU A 80 2.19 -18.66 0.57
CA LEU A 80 2.53 -18.46 1.97
C LEU A 80 1.26 -18.28 2.82
N ASN A 81 0.28 -17.51 2.33
CA ASN A 81 -1.00 -17.32 3.01
C ASN A 81 -1.75 -18.65 3.20
N MET A 82 -1.72 -19.57 2.23
CA MET A 82 -2.31 -20.91 2.35
C MET A 82 -1.73 -21.75 3.50
N GLN A 83 -0.54 -21.41 4.02
CA GLN A 83 0.05 -22.06 5.19
C GLN A 83 -0.58 -21.58 6.52
N THR A 84 -1.51 -20.63 6.47
CA THR A 84 -2.14 -20.04 7.66
C THR A 84 -3.62 -20.40 7.79
N PRO A 85 -4.21 -20.30 9.01
CA PRO A 85 -5.64 -20.51 9.20
C PRO A 85 -6.48 -19.57 8.33
N GLY A 86 -7.33 -20.13 7.47
CA GLY A 86 -8.22 -19.36 6.59
C GLY A 86 -7.61 -18.94 5.25
N GLY A 87 -6.30 -19.18 5.03
CA GLY A 87 -5.63 -18.86 3.77
C GLY A 87 -6.19 -19.64 2.57
N GLU A 88 -6.47 -20.94 2.74
CA GLU A 88 -7.09 -21.76 1.70
C GLU A 88 -8.49 -21.26 1.33
N ALA A 89 -9.33 -20.94 2.31
CA ALA A 89 -10.67 -20.41 2.06
C ALA A 89 -10.64 -19.05 1.34
N ALA A 90 -9.62 -18.23 1.62
CA ALA A 90 -9.40 -16.97 0.90
C ALA A 90 -9.04 -17.24 -0.57
N LEU A 91 -8.13 -18.20 -0.84
CA LEU A 91 -7.78 -18.58 -2.21
C LEU A 91 -8.97 -19.16 -2.98
N GLU A 92 -9.79 -20.00 -2.35
CA GLU A 92 -11.03 -20.52 -2.95
C GLU A 92 -12.00 -19.39 -3.33
N THR A 93 -12.07 -18.34 -2.51
CA THR A 93 -12.89 -17.16 -2.82
C THR A 93 -12.36 -16.41 -4.03
N ILE A 94 -11.03 -16.24 -4.15
CA ILE A 94 -10.38 -15.65 -5.34
C ILE A 94 -10.69 -16.50 -6.59
N MET A 95 -10.51 -17.82 -6.51
CA MET A 95 -10.78 -18.73 -7.62
C MET A 95 -12.24 -18.70 -8.07
N LYS A 96 -13.19 -18.73 -7.11
CA LYS A 96 -14.63 -18.66 -7.40
C LYS A 96 -15.03 -17.34 -8.07
N ARG A 97 -14.32 -16.26 -7.77
CA ARG A 97 -14.49 -14.95 -8.42
C ARG A 97 -13.65 -14.81 -9.70
N GLY A 98 -13.09 -15.90 -10.23
CA GLY A 98 -12.30 -15.86 -11.46
C GLY A 98 -11.17 -14.82 -11.43
N LEU A 99 -10.56 -14.60 -10.26
CA LEU A 99 -9.52 -13.58 -10.04
C LEU A 99 -8.10 -14.17 -9.99
N LEU A 100 -7.96 -15.49 -10.12
CA LEU A 100 -6.68 -16.17 -9.98
C LEU A 100 -6.06 -16.46 -11.35
N LEU A 101 -4.87 -15.89 -11.56
CA LEU A 101 -3.98 -16.14 -12.68
C LEU A 101 -2.69 -16.83 -12.17
N PRO A 102 -1.83 -17.37 -13.06
CA PRO A 102 -0.56 -17.98 -12.66
C PRO A 102 0.33 -17.06 -11.82
N GLU A 103 0.36 -15.76 -12.11
CA GLU A 103 1.14 -14.78 -11.34
C GLU A 103 0.52 -14.42 -9.98
N GLY A 104 -0.73 -14.84 -9.71
CA GLY A 104 -1.42 -14.62 -8.44
C GLY A 104 -2.84 -14.09 -8.60
N MET A 105 -3.32 -13.32 -7.64
CA MET A 105 -4.61 -12.62 -7.73
C MET A 105 -4.46 -11.40 -8.63
N HIS A 106 -5.34 -11.25 -9.62
CA HIS A 106 -5.38 -10.12 -10.55
C HIS A 106 -6.83 -9.71 -10.81
N HIS A 107 -7.11 -8.40 -10.87
CA HIS A 107 -8.38 -7.92 -11.40
C HIS A 107 -8.49 -8.27 -12.89
N SER A 108 -9.72 -8.46 -13.36
CA SER A 108 -10.03 -8.57 -14.78
C SER A 108 -10.42 -7.20 -15.36
N PRO A 109 -10.39 -6.98 -16.69
CA PRO A 109 -10.81 -5.70 -17.28
C PRO A 109 -12.18 -5.21 -16.81
N GLY A 110 -13.17 -6.11 -16.72
CA GLY A 110 -14.51 -5.75 -16.22
C GLY A 110 -14.51 -5.20 -14.79
N GLN A 111 -13.71 -5.78 -13.90
CA GLN A 111 -13.59 -5.32 -12.51
C GLN A 111 -12.77 -4.03 -12.38
N TRP A 112 -11.80 -3.82 -13.27
CA TRP A 112 -11.09 -2.55 -13.33
C TRP A 112 -12.04 -1.43 -13.74
N TYR A 113 -12.93 -1.66 -14.71
CA TYR A 113 -13.96 -0.67 -15.06
C TYR A 113 -14.94 -0.39 -13.90
N ASP A 114 -15.35 -1.42 -13.15
CA ASP A 114 -16.16 -1.23 -11.95
C ASP A 114 -15.42 -0.39 -10.88
N TYR A 115 -14.10 -0.54 -10.76
CA TYR A 115 -13.28 0.30 -9.89
C TYR A 115 -13.21 1.75 -10.38
N LEU A 116 -12.98 1.97 -11.67
CA LEU A 116 -12.98 3.33 -12.25
C LEU A 116 -14.35 4.01 -12.10
N ASP A 117 -15.44 3.28 -12.29
CA ASP A 117 -16.80 3.77 -12.03
C ASP A 117 -17.01 4.11 -10.55
N ASP A 118 -16.46 3.32 -9.63
CA ASP A 118 -16.49 3.65 -8.21
C ASP A 118 -15.64 4.89 -7.85
N LEU A 119 -14.55 5.17 -8.59
CA LEU A 119 -13.79 6.42 -8.44
C LEU A 119 -14.57 7.63 -8.97
N GLU A 120 -15.08 7.56 -10.19
CA GLU A 120 -15.85 8.64 -10.85
C GLU A 120 -17.05 9.07 -10.00
N ASN A 121 -17.72 8.12 -9.35
CA ASN A 121 -18.91 8.38 -8.55
C ASN A 121 -18.62 8.54 -7.04
N GLU A 122 -17.35 8.71 -6.64
CA GLU A 122 -16.91 8.84 -5.23
C GLU A 122 -17.44 7.70 -4.32
N ASN A 123 -17.57 6.49 -4.88
CA ASN A 123 -18.08 5.29 -4.22
C ASN A 123 -16.97 4.40 -3.64
N PHE A 124 -15.70 4.76 -3.80
CA PHE A 124 -14.60 4.10 -3.12
C PHE A 124 -14.81 4.11 -1.59
N GLY A 125 -14.68 2.94 -0.95
CA GLY A 125 -14.98 2.72 0.46
C GLY A 125 -16.48 2.63 0.80
N LYS A 126 -17.38 2.78 -0.19
CA LYS A 126 -18.84 2.79 -0.03
C LYS A 126 -19.54 1.68 -0.82
N SER A 127 -19.03 1.35 -1.99
CA SER A 127 -19.55 0.30 -2.88
C SER A 127 -19.06 -1.10 -2.51
N VAL A 128 -19.82 -2.13 -2.93
CA VAL A 128 -19.43 -3.55 -2.79
C VAL A 128 -19.02 -4.19 -4.13
N LYS A 129 -19.09 -3.44 -5.25
CA LYS A 129 -18.79 -3.96 -6.60
C LYS A 129 -17.39 -4.59 -6.65
N VAL A 130 -16.41 -3.87 -6.12
CA VAL A 130 -15.00 -4.27 -6.05
C VAL A 130 -14.55 -4.61 -4.63
N LEU A 131 -15.44 -5.23 -3.83
CA LEU A 131 -15.07 -5.69 -2.48
C LEU A 131 -13.95 -6.74 -2.56
N CYS A 132 -12.85 -6.54 -1.83
CA CYS A 132 -11.68 -7.42 -1.87
C CYS A 132 -12.03 -8.84 -1.39
N PRO A 133 -11.68 -9.90 -2.14
CA PRO A 133 -11.92 -11.29 -1.73
C PRO A 133 -11.14 -11.70 -0.47
N MET A 134 -10.12 -10.92 -0.08
CA MET A 134 -9.35 -11.16 1.13
C MET A 134 -10.01 -10.58 2.39
N LEU A 135 -11.08 -9.81 2.25
CA LEU A 135 -11.85 -9.34 3.39
C LEU A 135 -12.67 -10.49 3.98
N ASP A 136 -12.55 -10.68 5.29
CA ASP A 136 -13.48 -11.49 6.05
C ASP A 136 -14.69 -10.64 6.46
N GLU A 137 -15.77 -10.74 5.69
CA GLU A 137 -17.00 -9.97 5.92
C GLU A 137 -17.63 -10.22 7.29
N SER A 138 -17.30 -11.32 7.98
CA SER A 138 -17.86 -11.64 9.29
C SER A 138 -17.31 -10.77 10.44
N ASN A 139 -16.08 -10.29 10.30
CA ASN A 139 -15.36 -9.54 11.34
C ASN A 139 -14.66 -8.28 10.80
N GLY A 140 -14.67 -8.08 9.49
CA GLY A 140 -14.02 -6.99 8.79
C GLY A 140 -12.50 -7.13 8.64
N TYR A 141 -11.85 -8.23 9.03
CA TYR A 141 -10.39 -8.34 8.96
C TYR A 141 -9.89 -8.83 7.59
N CYS A 142 -8.66 -8.44 7.23
CA CYS A 142 -8.00 -8.97 6.04
C CYS A 142 -7.41 -10.35 6.33
N ARG A 143 -7.88 -11.39 5.63
CA ARG A 143 -7.39 -12.78 5.75
C ARG A 143 -5.93 -12.95 5.30
N ALA A 144 -5.41 -12.03 4.50
CA ALA A 144 -4.00 -12.01 4.08
C ALA A 144 -3.24 -10.82 4.67
N HIS A 145 -3.59 -10.32 5.86
CA HIS A 145 -2.93 -9.13 6.42
C HIS A 145 -1.39 -9.24 6.45
N ALA A 146 -0.86 -10.43 6.79
CA ALA A 146 0.57 -10.74 6.82
C ALA A 146 1.19 -11.01 5.43
N PHE A 147 0.37 -11.05 4.39
CA PHE A 147 0.72 -11.43 3.02
C PHE A 147 0.12 -10.45 1.99
N ARG A 148 -0.18 -9.22 2.43
CA ARG A 148 -0.66 -8.15 1.54
C ARG A 148 0.43 -7.84 0.52
N ASN A 149 0.04 -7.37 -0.65
CA ASN A 149 1.00 -6.88 -1.63
C ASN A 149 1.52 -5.48 -1.24
N SER A 150 2.41 -4.93 -2.05
CA SER A 150 3.00 -3.61 -1.85
C SER A 150 1.95 -2.52 -1.70
N VAL A 151 1.01 -2.41 -2.64
CA VAL A 151 -0.05 -1.40 -2.66
C VAL A 151 -0.81 -1.36 -1.35
N CYS A 152 -1.34 -2.50 -0.90
CA CYS A 152 -2.10 -2.53 0.35
C CYS A 152 -1.26 -2.33 1.61
N SER A 153 0.06 -2.54 1.53
CA SER A 153 0.99 -2.38 2.66
C SER A 153 1.52 -0.96 2.78
N THR A 154 1.46 -0.17 1.70
CA THR A 154 1.92 1.23 1.63
C THR A 154 0.78 2.23 1.42
N PHE A 155 -0.46 1.76 1.32
CA PHE A 155 -1.62 2.65 1.18
C PHE A 155 -2.02 3.25 2.53
N PHE A 156 -1.88 4.58 2.63
CA PHE A 156 -2.34 5.38 3.76
C PHE A 156 -3.35 6.42 3.27
N CYS A 157 -4.59 6.35 3.78
CA CYS A 157 -5.66 7.25 3.38
C CYS A 157 -5.42 8.71 3.77
N LEU A 158 -4.58 8.92 4.78
CA LEU A 158 -4.09 10.21 5.25
C LEU A 158 -2.60 10.06 5.51
N LYS A 159 -1.80 10.94 4.93
CA LYS A 159 -0.35 10.95 5.10
C LYS A 159 0.04 12.05 6.07
N ASP A 160 0.67 11.71 7.17
CA ASP A 160 1.06 12.61 8.26
C ASP A 160 2.20 13.55 7.85
N HIS A 161 3.05 13.09 6.93
CA HIS A 161 4.19 13.83 6.38
C HIS A 161 3.88 14.49 5.02
N GLY A 162 2.61 14.76 4.72
CA GLY A 162 2.21 15.50 3.53
C GLY A 162 2.80 14.94 2.24
N ASN A 163 3.38 15.82 1.42
CA ASN A 163 3.93 15.46 0.12
C ASN A 163 5.21 14.63 0.25
N ALA A 164 6.04 14.87 1.26
CA ALA A 164 7.23 14.04 1.50
C ALA A 164 6.84 12.61 1.87
N GLY A 165 5.80 12.45 2.69
CA GLY A 165 5.19 11.15 3.00
C GLY A 165 4.65 10.46 1.76
N ASP A 166 3.93 11.19 0.92
CA ASP A 166 3.38 10.70 -0.35
C ASP A 166 4.48 10.19 -1.28
N GLU A 167 5.52 11.00 -1.52
CA GLU A 167 6.65 10.63 -2.35
C GLU A 167 7.34 9.38 -1.79
N PHE A 168 7.62 9.33 -0.49
CA PHE A 168 8.27 8.17 0.13
C PHE A 168 7.46 6.89 -0.01
N TRP A 169 6.18 6.90 0.35
CA TRP A 169 5.35 5.70 0.28
C TRP A 169 5.10 5.25 -1.15
N SER A 170 4.98 6.19 -2.09
CA SER A 170 4.92 5.88 -3.52
C SER A 170 6.18 5.15 -3.98
N GLN A 171 7.37 5.62 -3.60
CA GLN A 171 8.63 4.95 -3.94
C GLN A 171 8.75 3.55 -3.32
N ILE A 172 8.36 3.37 -2.06
CA ILE A 172 8.33 2.05 -1.41
C ILE A 172 7.31 1.12 -2.09
N GLN A 173 6.15 1.65 -2.49
CA GLN A 173 5.15 0.89 -3.24
C GLN A 173 5.71 0.39 -4.56
N THR A 174 6.32 1.29 -5.34
CA THR A 174 6.95 0.96 -6.63
C THR A 174 8.04 -0.09 -6.47
N LEU A 175 8.92 0.07 -5.47
CA LEU A 175 9.92 -0.93 -5.14
C LEU A 175 9.29 -2.30 -4.84
N GLY A 176 8.27 -2.32 -3.97
CA GLY A 176 7.58 -3.55 -3.59
C GLY A 176 6.91 -4.22 -4.78
N THR A 177 6.24 -3.46 -5.65
CA THR A 177 5.59 -3.99 -6.86
C THR A 177 6.61 -4.67 -7.77
N GLN A 178 7.77 -4.04 -8.00
CA GLN A 178 8.81 -4.58 -8.88
C GLN A 178 9.45 -5.85 -8.32
N VAL A 179 9.71 -5.88 -7.01
CA VAL A 179 10.16 -7.08 -6.29
C VAL A 179 9.12 -8.20 -6.40
N GLU A 180 7.85 -7.87 -6.14
CA GLU A 180 6.74 -8.81 -6.14
C GLU A 180 6.50 -9.44 -7.52
N MET A 181 6.57 -8.64 -8.59
CA MET A 181 6.46 -9.10 -9.98
C MET A 181 7.64 -10.00 -10.36
N SER A 182 8.86 -9.57 -10.07
CA SER A 182 10.08 -10.34 -10.34
C SER A 182 10.02 -11.72 -9.68
N LEU A 183 9.66 -11.76 -8.39
CA LEU A 183 9.59 -13.01 -7.63
C LEU A 183 8.43 -13.91 -8.06
N ALA A 184 7.28 -13.34 -8.42
CA ALA A 184 6.15 -14.12 -8.92
C ALA A 184 6.51 -14.87 -10.21
N GLN A 185 7.18 -14.19 -11.14
CA GLN A 185 7.59 -14.75 -12.43
C GLN A 185 8.77 -15.70 -12.28
N TRP A 186 9.75 -15.37 -11.43
CA TRP A 186 10.82 -16.29 -11.07
C TRP A 186 10.28 -17.62 -10.53
N ALA A 187 9.33 -17.56 -9.61
CA ALA A 187 8.76 -18.77 -9.00
C ALA A 187 8.08 -19.65 -10.06
N LEU A 188 7.30 -19.06 -10.98
CA LEU A 188 6.70 -19.78 -12.11
C LEU A 188 7.75 -20.51 -12.95
N ARG A 189 8.81 -19.81 -13.34
CA ARG A 189 9.86 -20.38 -14.18
C ARG A 189 10.60 -21.53 -13.48
N VAL A 190 10.92 -21.39 -12.19
CA VAL A 190 11.59 -22.45 -11.41
C VAL A 190 10.72 -23.69 -11.24
N ILE A 191 9.40 -23.53 -11.05
CA ILE A 191 8.44 -24.64 -10.94
C ILE A 191 8.19 -25.33 -12.29
N GLY A 192 8.67 -24.74 -13.39
CA GLY A 192 8.50 -25.28 -14.74
C GLY A 192 7.17 -24.89 -15.38
N PHE A 193 6.55 -23.79 -14.92
CA PHE A 193 5.46 -23.15 -15.64
C PHE A 193 6.02 -22.44 -16.88
N ASP A 194 5.38 -22.63 -18.04
CA ASP A 194 5.79 -22.02 -19.31
C ASP A 194 5.33 -20.56 -19.38
N ILE A 195 6.13 -19.70 -18.76
CA ILE A 195 5.86 -18.27 -18.64
C ILE A 195 5.87 -17.55 -20.00
N ASP A 196 6.72 -17.98 -20.93
CA ASP A 196 6.83 -17.37 -22.26
C ASP A 196 5.55 -17.63 -23.08
N THR A 197 5.02 -18.87 -23.02
CA THR A 197 3.70 -19.18 -23.60
C THR A 197 2.58 -18.41 -22.91
N TYR A 198 2.63 -18.24 -21.59
CA TYR A 198 1.64 -17.46 -20.85
C TYR A 198 1.58 -16.01 -21.31
N PHE A 199 2.70 -15.28 -21.38
CA PHE A 199 2.72 -13.90 -21.86
C PHE A 199 2.35 -13.80 -23.35
N LYS A 200 2.77 -14.75 -24.19
CA LYS A 200 2.33 -14.79 -25.59
C LYS A 200 0.81 -14.90 -25.72
N LYS A 201 0.18 -15.77 -24.93
CA LYS A 201 -1.28 -15.92 -24.92
C LYS A 201 -1.96 -14.69 -24.35
N PHE A 202 -1.44 -14.14 -23.26
CA PHE A 202 -1.97 -12.93 -22.65
C PHE A 202 -1.93 -11.73 -23.60
N THR A 203 -0.82 -11.55 -24.33
CA THR A 203 -0.69 -10.55 -25.40
C THR A 203 -1.66 -10.78 -26.55
N ALA A 204 -1.95 -12.04 -26.93
CA ALA A 204 -2.92 -12.34 -27.97
C ALA A 204 -4.37 -11.98 -27.59
N LEU A 205 -4.70 -12.01 -26.28
CA LEU A 205 -6.01 -11.59 -25.77
C LEU A 205 -6.27 -10.09 -25.92
N ALA A 206 -5.25 -9.29 -26.24
CA ALA A 206 -5.38 -7.84 -26.42
C ALA A 206 -6.38 -7.46 -27.53
N ASP A 207 -6.50 -8.29 -28.57
CA ASP A 207 -7.39 -8.05 -29.71
C ASP A 207 -8.87 -8.30 -29.37
N GLU A 208 -9.14 -8.97 -28.25
CA GLU A 208 -10.49 -9.28 -27.78
C GLU A 208 -10.74 -8.85 -26.33
N VAL A 209 -10.01 -7.86 -25.82
CA VAL A 209 -10.02 -7.42 -24.40
C VAL A 209 -11.42 -7.16 -23.83
N ARG A 210 -12.39 -6.75 -24.66
CA ARG A 210 -13.80 -6.54 -24.26
C ARG A 210 -14.56 -7.85 -23.99
N HIS A 211 -14.01 -8.98 -24.39
CA HIS A 211 -14.62 -10.30 -24.33
C HIS A 211 -13.92 -11.26 -23.36
N VAL A 212 -12.77 -10.88 -22.79
CA VAL A 212 -11.97 -11.77 -21.92
C VAL A 212 -12.49 -11.90 -20.49
N SER A 213 -13.36 -10.99 -20.07
CA SER A 213 -13.84 -10.91 -18.68
C SER A 213 -15.33 -10.56 -18.58
N THR A 214 -15.83 -10.62 -17.36
CA THR A 214 -17.16 -10.18 -16.91
C THR A 214 -16.99 -9.38 -15.62
N ILE A 215 -18.08 -8.80 -15.09
CA ILE A 215 -18.07 -8.19 -13.74
C ILE A 215 -17.64 -9.18 -12.64
N SER A 216 -17.81 -10.48 -12.89
CA SER A 216 -17.50 -11.53 -11.94
C SER A 216 -16.08 -12.06 -12.02
N GLY A 217 -15.25 -11.61 -12.98
CA GLY A 217 -13.87 -12.08 -13.18
C GLY A 217 -13.54 -12.48 -14.63
N TRP A 218 -12.37 -13.11 -14.79
CA TRP A 218 -11.91 -13.69 -16.05
C TRP A 218 -12.84 -14.83 -16.52
N LYS A 219 -13.08 -14.93 -17.83
CA LYS A 219 -13.92 -16.02 -18.39
C LYS A 219 -13.16 -17.35 -18.42
N GLU A 220 -13.89 -18.45 -18.32
CA GLU A 220 -13.33 -19.82 -18.33
C GLU A 220 -12.39 -20.10 -19.49
N HIS A 221 -12.78 -19.79 -20.73
CA HIS A 221 -11.91 -20.02 -21.90
C HIS A 221 -10.60 -19.20 -21.87
N VAL A 222 -10.56 -18.08 -21.15
CA VAL A 222 -9.33 -17.29 -20.94
C VAL A 222 -8.49 -17.98 -19.86
N LEU A 223 -9.11 -18.40 -18.77
CA LEU A 223 -8.42 -19.17 -17.73
C LEU A 223 -7.81 -20.45 -18.30
N ASP A 224 -8.55 -21.21 -19.12
CA ASP A 224 -8.05 -22.42 -19.79
C ASP A 224 -6.83 -22.11 -20.68
N GLN A 225 -6.84 -20.99 -21.39
CA GLN A 225 -5.71 -20.55 -22.20
C GLN A 225 -4.49 -20.19 -21.33
N LEU A 226 -4.67 -19.32 -20.33
CA LEU A 226 -3.59 -18.78 -19.50
C LEU A 226 -2.98 -19.84 -18.57
N TRP A 227 -3.79 -20.72 -18.00
CA TRP A 227 -3.32 -21.78 -17.12
C TRP A 227 -2.73 -22.98 -17.87
N GLY A 228 -3.22 -23.27 -19.09
CA GLY A 228 -2.71 -24.38 -19.90
C GLY A 228 -2.72 -25.72 -19.15
N SER A 229 -1.58 -26.39 -19.06
CA SER A 229 -1.44 -27.69 -18.38
C SER A 229 -1.60 -27.62 -16.85
N TRP A 230 -1.60 -26.41 -16.28
CA TRP A 230 -1.83 -26.17 -14.85
C TRP A 230 -3.30 -25.88 -14.52
N ARG A 231 -4.20 -25.87 -15.52
CA ARG A 231 -5.64 -25.73 -15.27
C ARG A 231 -6.13 -26.87 -14.38
N GLY A 232 -6.87 -26.55 -13.32
CA GLY A 232 -7.32 -27.50 -12.29
C GLY A 232 -6.26 -27.83 -11.22
N ARG A 233 -5.05 -27.26 -11.32
CA ARG A 233 -3.93 -27.40 -10.37
C ARG A 233 -3.51 -26.05 -9.79
N GLU A 234 -4.43 -25.08 -9.75
CA GLU A 234 -4.13 -23.70 -9.38
C GLU A 234 -3.63 -23.59 -7.93
N LYS A 235 -4.30 -24.28 -6.99
CA LYS A 235 -3.89 -24.34 -5.58
C LYS A 235 -2.49 -24.94 -5.40
N GLU A 236 -2.17 -25.97 -6.19
CA GLU A 236 -0.86 -26.63 -6.16
C GLU A 236 0.23 -25.65 -6.62
N LEU A 237 0.00 -24.92 -7.72
CA LEU A 237 0.95 -23.92 -8.21
C LEU A 237 1.20 -22.81 -7.17
N MET A 238 0.14 -22.26 -6.57
CA MET A 238 0.27 -21.20 -5.55
C MET A 238 1.10 -21.70 -4.36
N LEU A 239 0.76 -22.89 -3.84
CA LEU A 239 1.48 -23.51 -2.75
C LEU A 239 2.96 -23.74 -3.08
N GLU A 240 3.26 -24.30 -4.25
CA GLU A 240 4.64 -24.53 -4.69
C GLU A 240 5.43 -23.22 -4.81
N CYS A 241 4.81 -22.13 -5.29
CA CYS A 241 5.45 -20.80 -5.32
C CYS A 241 5.78 -20.29 -3.91
N GLY A 242 4.86 -20.44 -2.96
CA GLY A 242 5.07 -20.02 -1.57
C GLY A 242 6.17 -20.81 -0.87
N LEU A 243 6.20 -22.14 -1.04
CA LEU A 243 7.24 -23.00 -0.47
C LEU A 243 8.61 -22.73 -1.08
N LEU A 244 8.68 -22.48 -2.40
CA LEU A 244 9.91 -22.10 -3.06
C LEU A 244 10.45 -20.77 -2.51
N ALA A 245 9.58 -19.77 -2.31
CA ALA A 245 9.98 -18.50 -1.73
C ALA A 245 10.53 -18.68 -0.29
N ALA A 246 9.90 -19.55 0.52
CA ALA A 246 10.40 -19.85 1.85
C ALA A 246 11.76 -20.59 1.83
N GLU A 247 11.95 -21.53 0.90
CA GLU A 247 13.22 -22.27 0.70
C GLU A 247 14.38 -21.34 0.33
N HIS A 248 14.10 -20.31 -0.48
CA HIS A 248 15.10 -19.35 -0.98
C HIS A 248 15.06 -17.99 -0.26
N ARG A 249 14.46 -17.90 0.94
CA ARG A 249 14.20 -16.62 1.61
C ARG A 249 15.43 -15.73 1.75
N ASP A 250 16.61 -16.29 2.00
CA ASP A 250 17.82 -15.49 2.20
C ASP A 250 18.38 -14.88 0.89
N ASP A 251 17.89 -15.35 -0.26
CA ASP A 251 18.33 -14.93 -1.60
C ASP A 251 17.27 -14.09 -2.35
N LEU A 252 16.04 -13.94 -1.82
CA LEU A 252 14.92 -13.35 -2.55
C LEU A 252 15.20 -11.92 -3.06
N TRP A 253 15.87 -11.08 -2.28
CA TRP A 253 16.27 -9.74 -2.74
C TRP A 253 17.22 -9.81 -3.95
N GLU A 254 18.21 -10.69 -3.94
CA GLU A 254 19.15 -10.82 -5.06
C GLU A 254 18.49 -11.48 -6.28
N ILE A 255 17.58 -12.43 -6.07
CA ILE A 255 16.77 -13.02 -7.14
C ILE A 255 15.93 -11.94 -7.82
N ALA A 256 15.20 -11.14 -7.03
CA ALA A 256 14.35 -10.07 -7.55
C ALA A 256 15.14 -9.03 -8.36
N ASN A 257 16.41 -8.80 -8.02
CA ASN A 257 17.25 -7.84 -8.72
C ASN A 257 17.87 -8.35 -10.02
N ASN A 258 17.88 -9.66 -10.24
CA ASN A 258 18.50 -10.29 -11.39
C ASN A 258 17.48 -10.94 -12.33
N TYR A 259 16.22 -11.04 -11.91
CA TYR A 259 15.15 -11.58 -12.73
C TYR A 259 14.54 -10.47 -13.60
N GLU A 260 14.44 -10.73 -14.89
CA GLU A 260 13.82 -9.83 -15.86
C GLU A 260 12.30 -10.01 -15.84
N ILE A 261 11.58 -8.91 -15.67
CA ILE A 261 10.12 -8.90 -15.68
C ILE A 261 9.65 -8.90 -17.14
N GLN A 262 8.76 -9.83 -17.46
CA GLN A 262 8.01 -9.82 -18.70
C GLN A 262 6.64 -9.17 -18.46
N GLU A 263 6.16 -8.39 -19.43
CA GLU A 263 4.84 -7.79 -19.39
C GLU A 263 4.11 -7.98 -20.73
N SER A 264 2.77 -7.90 -20.67
CA SER A 264 1.93 -7.85 -21.87
C SER A 264 1.51 -6.41 -22.16
N ALA A 265 2.46 -5.55 -22.52
CA ALA A 265 2.22 -4.13 -22.81
C ALA A 265 1.03 -3.93 -23.76
N LYS A 266 0.96 -4.69 -24.87
CA LYS A 266 -0.18 -4.67 -25.80
C LYS A 266 -1.53 -4.91 -25.12
N PHE A 267 -1.60 -5.86 -24.18
CA PHE A 267 -2.85 -6.13 -23.45
C PHE A 267 -3.19 -4.98 -22.51
N ASN A 268 -2.22 -4.45 -21.75
CA ASN A 268 -2.42 -3.32 -20.85
C ASN A 268 -2.93 -2.09 -21.61
N ILE A 269 -2.28 -1.74 -22.72
CA ILE A 269 -2.68 -0.65 -23.62
C ILE A 269 -4.09 -0.89 -24.18
N SER A 270 -4.39 -2.11 -24.66
CA SER A 270 -5.73 -2.46 -25.14
C SER A 270 -6.80 -2.32 -24.04
N MET A 271 -6.47 -2.72 -22.80
CA MET A 271 -7.36 -2.59 -21.66
C MET A 271 -7.68 -1.13 -21.38
N ILE A 272 -6.67 -0.26 -21.38
CA ILE A 272 -6.84 1.19 -21.17
C ILE A 272 -7.63 1.83 -22.33
N LYS A 273 -7.29 1.52 -23.59
CA LYS A 273 -8.03 1.97 -24.77
C LYS A 273 -9.48 1.45 -24.82
N ALA A 274 -9.80 0.41 -24.05
CA ALA A 274 -11.15 -0.14 -23.96
C ALA A 274 -11.99 0.48 -22.82
N VAL A 275 -11.43 1.36 -21.99
CA VAL A 275 -12.15 2.11 -20.96
C VAL A 275 -13.27 2.94 -21.61
N PRO A 276 -14.52 2.87 -21.11
CA PRO A 276 -15.62 3.68 -21.59
C PRO A 276 -15.32 5.20 -21.53
N ASP A 277 -15.78 5.97 -22.51
CA ASP A 277 -15.49 7.41 -22.63
C ASP A 277 -15.79 8.21 -21.35
N HIS A 278 -16.88 7.89 -20.64
CA HIS A 278 -17.26 8.57 -19.41
C HIS A 278 -16.34 8.27 -18.21
N LEU A 279 -15.45 7.28 -18.32
CA LEU A 279 -14.49 6.91 -17.28
C LEU A 279 -13.04 7.28 -17.65
N GLN A 280 -12.80 7.83 -18.84
CA GLN A 280 -11.44 8.19 -19.29
C GLN A 280 -10.78 9.24 -18.38
N GLY A 281 -11.56 10.05 -17.66
CA GLY A 281 -11.02 11.02 -16.68
C GLY A 281 -10.40 10.38 -15.43
N GLN A 282 -10.63 9.09 -15.20
CA GLN A 282 -10.09 8.33 -14.06
C GLN A 282 -8.83 7.53 -14.41
N VAL A 283 -8.44 7.51 -15.68
CA VAL A 283 -7.22 6.85 -16.15
C VAL A 283 -6.07 7.85 -16.07
N ASP A 284 -4.91 7.42 -15.58
CA ASP A 284 -3.73 8.25 -15.60
C ASP A 284 -3.28 8.48 -17.06
N PRO A 285 -3.13 9.72 -17.53
CA PRO A 285 -2.60 9.99 -18.87
C PRO A 285 -1.24 9.33 -19.12
N GLU A 286 -0.41 9.15 -18.09
CA GLU A 286 0.88 8.47 -18.21
C GLU A 286 0.71 6.98 -18.60
N ASP A 287 -0.39 6.33 -18.19
CA ASP A 287 -0.69 4.94 -18.58
C ASP A 287 -0.96 4.79 -20.10
N LEU A 288 -1.29 5.88 -20.79
CA LEU A 288 -1.58 5.89 -22.23
C LEU A 288 -0.35 6.17 -23.10
N GLU A 289 0.75 6.63 -22.50
CA GLU A 289 1.99 6.78 -23.24
C GLU A 289 2.40 5.39 -23.73
N GLU A 290 2.59 5.25 -25.05
CA GLU A 290 3.15 4.02 -25.60
C GLU A 290 4.59 3.99 -25.11
N ASP A 291 4.79 3.40 -23.92
CA ASP A 291 6.10 3.07 -23.41
C ASP A 291 6.87 2.43 -24.56
N ASP A 292 8.09 2.92 -24.80
CA ASP A 292 9.01 2.27 -25.72
C ASP A 292 8.95 0.78 -25.39
N GLU A 293 8.60 -0.08 -26.36
CA GLU A 293 8.55 -1.54 -26.17
C GLU A 293 9.90 -2.08 -25.65
N ASP A 294 10.95 -1.25 -25.73
CA ASP A 294 12.31 -1.46 -25.26
C ASP A 294 12.60 -0.87 -23.85
N SER A 295 11.62 -0.31 -23.14
CA SER A 295 11.83 0.22 -21.79
C SER A 295 12.02 -0.93 -20.78
N GLU A 296 13.28 -1.16 -20.40
CA GLU A 296 13.60 -2.15 -19.38
C GLU A 296 12.96 -1.78 -18.04
N ALA A 297 12.21 -2.71 -17.44
CA ALA A 297 11.66 -2.55 -16.11
C ALA A 297 12.77 -2.15 -15.12
N ALA A 298 12.53 -1.09 -14.34
CA ALA A 298 13.53 -0.57 -13.42
C ALA A 298 13.90 -1.63 -12.36
N LYS A 299 15.21 -1.89 -12.23
CA LYS A 299 15.70 -2.87 -11.25
C LYS A 299 15.38 -2.40 -9.82
N PRO A 300 14.97 -3.30 -8.91
CA PRO A 300 14.69 -2.96 -7.51
C PRO A 300 15.82 -2.18 -6.82
N ARG A 301 17.09 -2.50 -7.09
CA ARG A 301 18.27 -1.78 -6.57
C ARG A 301 18.33 -0.32 -7.00
N ASP A 302 17.83 0.03 -8.19
CA ASP A 302 17.82 1.41 -8.67
C ASP A 302 16.65 2.20 -8.07
N ILE A 303 15.49 1.57 -7.92
CA ILE A 303 14.33 2.17 -7.23
C ILE A 303 14.64 2.37 -5.74
N TRP A 304 15.42 1.47 -5.12
CA TRP A 304 15.86 1.65 -3.74
C TRP A 304 16.65 2.96 -3.54
N LYS A 305 17.46 3.39 -4.52
CA LYS A 305 18.15 4.69 -4.46
C LYS A 305 17.16 5.87 -4.45
N GLN A 306 16.01 5.72 -5.10
CA GLN A 306 14.94 6.72 -5.08
C GLN A 306 14.21 6.71 -3.74
N CYS A 307 13.94 5.52 -3.20
CA CYS A 307 13.39 5.35 -1.85
C CYS A 307 14.25 6.04 -0.78
N THR A 308 15.57 5.89 -0.84
CA THR A 308 16.48 6.54 0.12
C THR A 308 16.50 8.05 -0.03
N LYS A 309 16.42 8.59 -1.25
CA LYS A 309 16.30 10.04 -1.49
C LYS A 309 14.98 10.60 -0.96
N ALA A 310 13.86 9.90 -1.22
CA ALA A 310 12.56 10.30 -0.69
C ALA A 310 12.55 10.23 0.85
N TYR A 311 13.20 9.21 1.43
CA TYR A 311 13.36 9.08 2.87
C TYR A 311 14.13 10.24 3.51
N GLU A 312 15.20 10.74 2.87
CA GLU A 312 15.96 11.89 3.37
C GLU A 312 15.07 13.14 3.50
N LYS A 313 14.16 13.34 2.55
CA LYS A 313 13.21 14.47 2.55
C LYS A 313 12.19 14.40 3.68
N LEU A 314 11.78 13.20 4.12
CA LEU A 314 10.81 13.04 5.22
C LEU A 314 11.22 13.76 6.49
N TRP A 315 12.53 13.81 6.73
CA TRP A 315 13.13 14.30 7.96
C TRP A 315 13.88 15.60 7.77
N ASP A 316 13.64 16.31 6.66
CA ASP A 316 14.21 17.62 6.42
C ASP A 316 13.58 18.64 7.37
N LEU A 317 14.43 19.39 8.06
CA LEU A 317 14.03 20.43 9.00
C LEU A 317 14.68 21.74 8.53
N PRO A 318 14.02 22.48 7.64
CA PRO A 318 14.59 23.71 7.09
C PRO A 318 14.90 24.72 8.20
N GLU A 319 16.09 25.31 8.14
CA GLU A 319 16.48 26.36 9.07
C GLU A 319 15.60 27.60 8.91
N GLY A 320 15.22 28.21 10.04
CA GLY A 320 14.40 29.41 10.05
C GLY A 320 13.76 29.68 11.40
N HIS A 321 12.97 30.75 11.47
CA HIS A 321 12.16 31.05 12.64
C HIS A 321 10.71 30.61 12.38
N TYR A 322 10.14 29.78 13.25
CA TYR A 322 8.84 29.14 13.07
C TYR A 322 7.94 29.40 14.26
N ALA A 323 6.65 29.59 14.00
CA ALA A 323 5.62 29.72 15.04
C ALA A 323 4.41 28.84 14.72
N ILE A 324 3.52 28.66 15.70
CA ILE A 324 2.23 28.02 15.46
C ILE A 324 1.41 28.88 14.50
N GLY A 325 0.93 28.29 13.41
CA GLY A 325 0.17 28.99 12.38
C GLY A 325 -1.13 29.58 12.92
N GLY A 326 -1.49 30.78 12.46
CA GLY A 326 -2.73 31.46 12.88
C GLY A 326 -4.04 30.77 12.45
N ARG A 327 -3.97 29.64 11.74
CA ARG A 327 -5.10 28.77 11.37
C ARG A 327 -5.18 27.51 12.25
N VAL A 328 -4.32 27.40 13.26
CA VAL A 328 -4.19 26.23 14.12
C VAL A 328 -4.87 26.52 15.46
N GLU A 329 -5.67 25.57 15.91
CA GLU A 329 -6.16 25.51 17.29
C GLU A 329 -5.68 24.22 17.93
N ILE A 330 -5.23 24.30 19.18
CA ILE A 330 -4.93 23.13 20.00
C ILE A 330 -5.90 23.14 21.17
N VAL A 331 -6.83 22.19 21.16
CA VAL A 331 -7.95 22.13 22.11
C VAL A 331 -7.92 20.84 22.92
N PRO A 332 -8.48 20.82 24.15
CA PRO A 332 -8.65 19.56 24.87
C PRO A 332 -9.50 18.56 24.10
N ASN A 333 -9.10 17.29 24.14
CA ASN A 333 -9.87 16.18 23.62
C ASN A 333 -10.90 15.72 24.68
N HIS A 334 -12.15 16.09 24.47
CA HIS A 334 -13.25 15.71 25.37
C HIS A 334 -13.95 14.40 24.98
N GLY A 335 -13.49 13.69 23.94
CA GLY A 335 -14.11 12.41 23.53
C GLY A 335 -15.55 12.55 23.00
N ILE A 336 -15.90 13.70 22.42
CA ILE A 336 -17.30 14.00 22.04
C ILE A 336 -17.68 13.34 20.71
N ASP A 337 -16.74 13.24 19.77
CA ASP A 337 -16.98 12.68 18.44
C ASP A 337 -16.41 11.25 18.30
N LYS A 338 -16.91 10.49 17.31
CA LYS A 338 -16.55 9.07 17.11
C LYS A 338 -15.04 8.87 16.95
N GLU A 339 -14.37 9.77 16.25
CA GLU A 339 -12.92 9.71 16.03
C GLU A 339 -12.18 9.93 17.36
N ALA A 340 -12.60 10.93 18.14
CA ALA A 340 -12.03 11.23 19.45
C ALA A 340 -12.10 10.06 20.45
N LEU A 341 -13.14 9.22 20.36
CA LEU A 341 -13.30 8.01 21.18
C LEU A 341 -12.22 6.96 20.88
N TYR A 342 -11.60 6.98 19.69
CA TYR A 342 -10.47 6.08 19.39
C TYR A 342 -9.15 6.56 19.99
N HIS A 343 -9.13 7.76 20.56
CA HIS A 343 -7.93 8.44 21.06
C HIS A 343 -8.06 8.84 22.54
N GLU A 344 -8.63 7.98 23.38
CA GLU A 344 -8.83 8.24 24.82
C GLU A 344 -7.53 8.60 25.57
N GLY A 345 -6.38 8.11 25.12
CA GLY A 345 -5.06 8.42 25.69
C GLY A 345 -4.42 9.73 25.20
N LYS A 346 -5.11 10.50 24.35
CA LYS A 346 -4.59 11.72 23.72
C LYS A 346 -5.42 12.93 24.19
N PRO A 347 -5.00 13.63 25.27
CA PRO A 347 -5.77 14.70 25.90
C PRO A 347 -5.94 15.97 25.07
N TYR A 348 -5.27 16.09 23.92
CA TYR A 348 -5.37 17.26 23.05
C TYR A 348 -5.66 16.86 21.60
N SER A 349 -6.29 17.78 20.86
CA SER A 349 -6.47 17.69 19.42
C SER A 349 -5.94 18.97 18.77
N ILE A 350 -5.06 18.81 17.80
CA ILE A 350 -4.65 19.86 16.87
C ILE A 350 -5.69 19.92 15.77
N ARG A 351 -6.14 21.13 15.44
CA ARG A 351 -7.10 21.42 14.36
C ARG A 351 -6.53 22.51 13.48
N VAL A 352 -6.41 22.23 12.19
CA VAL A 352 -5.98 23.19 11.17
C VAL A 352 -7.18 23.51 10.29
N TYR A 353 -7.46 24.79 10.13
CA TYR A 353 -8.60 25.28 9.36
C TYR A 353 -8.17 25.76 7.99
N THR A 354 -9.07 25.68 7.00
CA THR A 354 -8.79 26.10 5.61
C THR A 354 -8.29 27.54 5.53
N ARG A 355 -8.85 28.44 6.35
CA ARG A 355 -8.39 29.82 6.56
C ARG A 355 -8.60 30.25 8.01
N LYS A 356 -7.93 31.33 8.42
CA LYS A 356 -8.07 31.90 9.77
C LYS A 356 -9.52 32.29 10.03
N GLY A 357 -10.10 31.80 11.13
CA GLY A 357 -11.50 32.02 11.49
C GLY A 357 -12.53 31.18 10.70
N SER A 358 -12.08 30.26 9.83
CA SER A 358 -12.96 29.30 9.17
C SER A 358 -13.52 28.29 10.18
N ARG A 359 -14.70 27.73 9.87
CA ARG A 359 -15.25 26.56 10.58
C ARG A 359 -14.94 25.24 9.86
N THR A 360 -14.47 25.32 8.61
CA THR A 360 -14.11 24.14 7.82
C THR A 360 -12.74 23.65 8.24
N LEU A 361 -12.72 22.46 8.82
CA LEU A 361 -11.52 21.74 9.22
C LEU A 361 -10.84 21.16 7.97
N ASP A 362 -9.55 21.43 7.84
CA ASP A 362 -8.70 20.93 6.76
C ASP A 362 -7.92 19.70 7.23
N TRP A 363 -7.41 19.77 8.46
CA TRP A 363 -6.57 18.71 9.02
C TRP A 363 -6.77 18.64 10.54
N ARG A 364 -6.72 17.44 11.10
CA ARG A 364 -6.84 17.17 12.53
C ARG A 364 -5.90 16.05 12.95
N MET A 365 -5.43 16.15 14.18
CA MET A 365 -4.63 15.10 14.83
C MET A 365 -4.86 15.11 16.34
N PHE A 366 -4.72 13.94 16.98
CA PHE A 366 -4.76 13.81 18.42
C PHE A 366 -3.36 13.59 18.98
N ILE A 367 -3.01 14.36 20.01
CA ILE A 367 -1.65 14.39 20.56
C ILE A 367 -1.66 14.18 22.08
N ASP A 368 -0.54 13.65 22.58
CA ASP A 368 -0.34 13.52 24.03
C ASP A 368 0.21 14.80 24.68
N GLN A 369 0.42 14.74 25.99
CA GLN A 369 0.95 15.87 26.75
C GLN A 369 2.37 16.25 26.31
N ALA A 370 3.24 15.28 26.01
CA ALA A 370 4.62 15.57 25.63
C ALA A 370 4.70 16.24 24.25
N GLU A 371 3.86 15.81 23.32
CA GLU A 371 3.67 16.44 22.01
C GLU A 371 3.11 17.87 22.15
N TYR A 372 2.15 18.07 23.06
CA TYR A 372 1.61 19.41 23.36
C TYR A 372 2.69 20.33 23.93
N ASP A 373 3.46 19.86 24.91
CA ASP A 373 4.53 20.62 25.58
C ASP A 373 5.62 21.02 24.58
N LEU A 374 5.93 20.14 23.62
CA LEU A 374 6.84 20.46 22.52
C LEU A 374 6.29 21.58 21.62
N LEU A 375 5.01 21.54 21.25
CA LEU A 375 4.39 22.64 20.48
C LEU A 375 4.40 23.97 21.22
N GLN A 376 4.32 23.98 22.55
CA GLN A 376 4.39 25.23 23.32
C GLN A 376 5.72 25.97 23.14
N LEU A 377 6.80 25.28 22.73
CA LEU A 377 8.08 25.94 22.41
C LEU A 377 7.99 26.89 21.22
N PHE A 378 6.99 26.72 20.34
CA PHE A 378 6.79 27.51 19.13
C PHE A 378 5.69 28.57 19.27
N LYS A 379 5.10 28.73 20.47
CA LYS A 379 3.99 29.68 20.69
C LYS A 379 4.39 31.14 20.45
N GLU A 380 5.63 31.48 20.77
CA GLU A 380 6.20 32.83 20.63
C GLU A 380 7.23 32.92 19.50
N GLY A 381 7.24 31.93 18.59
CA GLY A 381 8.29 31.79 17.59
C GLY A 381 9.55 31.10 18.15
N ARG A 382 10.15 30.22 17.35
CA ARG A 382 11.35 29.47 17.69
C ARG A 382 12.24 29.27 16.49
N THR A 383 13.54 29.48 16.68
CA THR A 383 14.53 29.13 15.67
C THR A 383 14.67 27.61 15.56
N MET A 384 14.47 27.10 14.35
CA MET A 384 14.74 25.74 13.91
C MET A 384 16.22 25.65 13.57
N ASP A 385 17.00 25.09 14.48
CA ASP A 385 18.42 24.82 14.30
C ASP A 385 18.78 23.48 15.00
N TRP A 386 20.02 23.04 14.86
CA TRP A 386 20.48 21.78 15.47
C TRP A 386 20.38 21.77 17.01
N THR A 387 20.39 22.93 17.67
CA THR A 387 20.28 23.03 19.13
C THR A 387 18.87 22.72 19.63
N LEU A 388 17.84 23.00 18.79
CA LEU A 388 16.47 22.62 19.09
C LEU A 388 16.34 21.10 19.30
N LEU A 389 17.03 20.30 18.50
CA LEU A 389 17.04 18.84 18.63
C LEU A 389 17.66 18.36 19.96
N LEU A 390 18.42 19.22 20.64
CA LEU A 390 18.96 18.94 21.97
C LEU A 390 18.03 19.34 23.12
N HIS A 391 16.94 20.06 22.84
CA HIS A 391 16.00 20.53 23.84
C HIS A 391 15.36 19.35 24.62
N PRO A 392 15.22 19.44 25.95
CA PRO A 392 14.66 18.35 26.76
C PRO A 392 13.31 17.84 26.28
N SER A 393 12.38 18.73 25.91
CA SER A 393 11.06 18.31 25.39
C SER A 393 11.13 17.55 24.07
N VAL A 394 12.06 17.92 23.17
CA VAL A 394 12.27 17.21 21.89
C VAL A 394 12.82 15.81 22.15
N LYS A 395 13.82 15.70 23.04
CA LYS A 395 14.42 14.42 23.43
C LYS A 395 13.44 13.52 24.19
N ALA A 396 12.67 14.09 25.10
CA ALA A 396 11.71 13.36 25.94
C ALA A 396 10.64 12.64 25.09
N LEU A 397 10.27 13.21 23.94
CA LEU A 397 9.30 12.59 23.05
C LEU A 397 9.86 11.34 22.35
N GLY A 398 11.19 11.18 22.25
CA GLY A 398 11.85 10.07 21.53
C GLY A 398 11.68 10.09 20.00
N ARG A 399 10.64 10.77 19.51
CA ARG A 399 10.31 11.03 18.10
C ARG A 399 10.16 12.54 17.80
N GLY A 400 10.91 13.36 18.54
CA GLY A 400 10.78 14.82 18.50
C GLY A 400 11.07 15.44 17.14
N LYS A 401 12.06 14.90 16.41
CA LYS A 401 12.40 15.36 15.06
C LYS A 401 11.27 15.08 14.09
N GLU A 402 10.73 13.86 14.15
CA GLU A 402 9.66 13.34 13.32
C GLU A 402 8.37 14.12 13.52
N PHE A 403 8.01 14.36 14.78
CA PHE A 403 6.84 15.17 15.11
C PHE A 403 6.98 16.61 14.60
N ILE A 404 8.17 17.23 14.70
CA ILE A 404 8.37 18.57 14.13
C ILE A 404 8.18 18.57 12.60
N ALA A 405 8.75 17.58 11.89
CA ALA A 405 8.59 17.46 10.44
C ALA A 405 7.11 17.29 10.05
N GLU A 406 6.38 16.44 10.76
CA GLU A 406 4.92 16.25 10.63
C GLU A 406 4.14 17.56 10.81
N MET A 407 4.53 18.40 11.78
CA MET A 407 3.91 19.71 12.03
C MET A 407 4.23 20.74 10.94
N LEU A 408 5.41 20.69 10.32
CA LEU A 408 5.78 21.56 9.20
C LEU A 408 4.94 21.22 7.95
N GLU A 409 4.89 19.94 7.58
CA GLU A 409 4.13 19.45 6.42
C GLU A 409 2.63 19.72 6.57
N SER A 410 2.10 19.57 7.78
CA SER A 410 0.70 19.84 8.10
C SER A 410 0.38 21.33 8.27
N LYS A 411 1.35 22.22 8.05
CA LYS A 411 1.24 23.69 8.22
C LYS A 411 0.78 24.10 9.62
N VAL A 412 1.07 23.26 10.62
CA VAL A 412 0.89 23.57 12.04
C VAL A 412 1.98 24.54 12.49
N LEU A 413 3.21 24.29 12.08
CA LEU A 413 4.33 25.22 12.19
C LEU A 413 4.51 25.96 10.87
N VAL A 414 4.57 27.29 10.92
CA VAL A 414 4.77 28.15 9.76
C VAL A 414 6.00 29.02 9.96
N ARG A 415 6.75 29.24 8.88
CA ARG A 415 7.93 30.12 8.91
C ARG A 415 7.47 31.57 9.05
N GLU A 416 8.01 32.28 10.03
CA GLU A 416 7.79 33.72 10.18
C GLU A 416 8.73 34.49 9.25
N ALA A 417 8.24 35.59 8.68
CA ALA A 417 9.11 36.52 7.99
C ALA A 417 10.02 37.18 9.03
N LEU A 418 11.34 37.10 8.82
CA LEU A 418 12.28 37.89 9.61
C LEU A 418 12.03 39.36 9.26
N HIS A 419 11.47 40.10 10.22
CA HIS A 419 11.20 41.53 10.10
C HIS A 419 12.45 42.37 10.33
#